data_AF-A0A6L8G0I2-F1
#
_entry.id   AF-A0A6L8G0I2-F1
#
_cell.length_a   1.000
_cell.length_b   1.000
_cell.length_c   1.000
_cell.angle_alpha   90.00
_cell.angle_beta   90.00
_cell.angle_gamma   90.00
#
_symmetry.space_group_name_H-M   'P 1'
#
loop_
_entity.id
_entity.type
_entity.pdbx_description
1 polymer ?
#
loop_
_entity_poly.entity_id
_entity_poly.type
_entity_poly.pdbx_seq_one_letter_code
_entity_poly.pdbx_strand_id
1 'polypeptide(L)'
;MRIPIIVGWFLVLVACTEREQAASTQRMAELLEDIAANVDPATHPYVNLDRVAYFRARLDRLHQSSTATNPRTREQILQARLSLANELLQAGQSEQAVQEYRHLQTVVHHPRLRHSLQLLVGLAYLRLGEQENCIVQHNIDSCLMPIRGTGVHQIKRGSSAAIEEFLGVLSRNPNDLSARWLLNIAYMTLGQYPEEVPQNLLIPPEVFTSDYDIGGFRDVAPQLGLDVVGLSGGAIMEDFDGDGYLDIVASSWGLRDPLRYFRNQRDGTFAD
;
A
#
# COMPACT_ATOMS: atom_id res chain seq x y z
N MET A 1 19.26 8.70 -62.13
CA MET A 1 18.28 9.18 -61.15
C MET A 1 19.02 9.30 -59.81
N ARG A 2 19.46 10.51 -59.44
CA ARG A 2 20.28 10.76 -58.23
C ARG A 2 19.37 11.37 -57.17
N ILE A 3 19.24 10.69 -56.03
CA ILE A 3 18.41 11.09 -54.89
C ILE A 3 19.21 12.11 -54.06
N PRO A 4 18.68 13.30 -53.74
CA PRO A 4 19.39 14.27 -52.92
C PRO A 4 19.25 13.93 -51.43
N ILE A 5 20.37 13.96 -50.71
CA ILE A 5 20.43 13.79 -49.25
C ILE A 5 20.09 15.15 -48.62
N ILE A 6 18.93 15.24 -47.97
CA ILE A 6 18.53 16.38 -47.16
C ILE A 6 19.17 16.21 -45.78
N VAL A 7 20.18 17.02 -45.48
CA VAL A 7 20.78 17.11 -44.14
C VAL A 7 19.85 17.96 -43.28
N GLY A 8 18.98 17.32 -42.51
CA GLY A 8 18.12 17.95 -41.52
C GLY A 8 18.94 18.38 -40.30
N TRP A 9 19.02 19.68 -40.05
CA TRP A 9 19.55 20.23 -38.81
C TRP A 9 18.56 19.96 -37.67
N PHE A 10 18.91 19.03 -36.78
CA PHE A 10 18.21 18.85 -35.51
C PHE A 10 18.70 19.94 -34.53
N LEU A 11 17.90 20.99 -34.37
CA LEU A 11 17.99 21.91 -33.24
C LEU A 11 17.44 21.18 -32.00
N VAL A 12 18.33 20.69 -31.15
CA VAL A 12 17.98 20.22 -29.81
C VAL A 12 17.79 21.46 -28.94
N LEU A 13 16.54 21.86 -28.75
CA LEU A 13 16.15 22.77 -27.67
C LEU A 13 16.19 21.97 -26.37
N VAL A 14 17.32 22.02 -25.67
CA VAL A 14 17.39 21.63 -24.26
C VAL A 14 16.69 22.71 -23.45
N ALA A 15 15.39 22.54 -23.23
CA ALA A 15 14.65 23.24 -22.18
C ALA A 15 14.55 22.30 -20.97
N CYS A 16 15.68 22.06 -20.32
CA CYS A 16 15.72 21.54 -18.95
C CYS A 16 16.06 22.73 -18.05
N THR A 17 15.06 23.51 -17.67
CA THR A 17 15.15 24.24 -16.41
C THR A 17 14.84 23.21 -15.32
N GLU A 18 15.86 22.48 -14.88
CA GLU A 18 15.85 21.97 -13.51
C GLU A 18 15.68 23.22 -12.63
N ARG A 19 14.50 23.38 -12.02
CA ARG A 19 14.35 24.39 -10.97
C ARG A 19 15.36 24.01 -9.89
N GLU A 20 16.40 24.83 -9.71
CA GLU A 20 17.36 24.63 -8.63
C GLU A 20 16.59 24.60 -7.31
N GLN A 21 16.53 23.41 -6.71
CA GLN A 21 15.90 23.21 -5.42
C GLN A 21 16.68 24.01 -4.36
N ALA A 22 15.99 24.64 -3.41
CA ALA A 22 16.65 25.41 -2.37
C ALA A 22 17.69 24.56 -1.62
N ALA A 23 18.84 25.13 -1.28
CA ALA A 23 19.92 24.41 -0.60
C ALA A 23 19.47 23.77 0.74
N SER A 24 18.50 24.39 1.43
CA SER A 24 17.88 23.81 2.63
C SER A 24 17.11 22.53 2.35
N THR A 25 16.42 22.46 1.21
CA THR A 25 15.64 21.30 0.78
C THR A 25 16.57 20.16 0.36
N GLN A 26 17.65 20.47 -0.37
CA GLN A 26 18.70 19.50 -0.68
C GLN A 26 19.31 18.91 0.60
N ARG A 27 19.66 19.78 1.56
CA ARG A 27 20.19 19.36 2.87
C ARG A 27 19.22 18.48 3.66
N MET A 28 17.91 18.74 3.60
CA MET A 28 16.91 17.88 4.22
C MET A 28 16.88 16.50 3.57
N ALA A 29 16.85 16.44 2.23
CA ALA A 29 16.86 15.18 1.50
C ALA A 29 18.12 14.36 1.79
N GLU A 30 19.30 15.00 1.84
CA GLU A 30 20.56 14.36 2.21
C GLU A 30 20.55 13.82 3.65
N LEU A 31 20.01 14.59 4.60
CA LEU A 31 19.87 14.13 5.99
C LEU A 31 18.93 12.93 6.12
N LEU A 32 17.81 12.94 5.40
CA LEU A 32 16.87 11.83 5.39
C LEU A 32 17.49 10.57 4.77
N GLU A 33 18.27 10.71 3.70
CA GLU A 33 18.99 9.58 3.12
C GLU A 33 20.06 9.03 4.07
N ASP A 34 20.82 9.89 4.76
CA ASP A 34 21.79 9.47 5.78
C ASP A 34 21.11 8.73 6.94
N ILE A 35 19.96 9.22 7.42
CA ILE A 35 19.17 8.52 8.44
C ILE A 35 18.74 7.15 7.90
N ALA A 36 18.13 7.10 6.71
CA ALA A 36 17.64 5.86 6.12
C ALA A 36 18.76 4.83 5.90
N ALA A 37 19.96 5.26 5.50
CA ALA A 37 21.11 4.40 5.27
C ALA A 37 21.73 3.81 6.54
N ASN A 38 21.56 4.49 7.69
CA ASN A 38 22.16 4.08 8.96
C ASN A 38 21.19 3.37 9.92
N VAL A 39 19.94 3.11 9.49
CA VAL A 39 18.95 2.39 10.30
C VAL A 39 19.27 0.90 10.36
N ASP A 40 19.18 0.32 11.56
CA ASP A 40 19.28 -1.13 11.74
C ASP A 40 17.91 -1.81 11.50
N PRO A 41 17.76 -2.60 10.42
CA PRO A 41 16.50 -3.28 10.14
C PRO A 41 16.15 -4.35 11.17
N ALA A 42 17.09 -4.81 12.02
CA ALA A 42 16.76 -5.75 13.08
C ALA A 42 15.88 -5.11 14.17
N THR A 43 16.04 -3.81 14.43
CA THR A 43 15.40 -3.09 15.54
C THR A 43 14.36 -2.06 15.09
N HIS A 44 14.50 -1.50 13.89
CA HIS A 44 13.57 -0.49 13.38
C HIS A 44 12.39 -1.14 12.63
N PRO A 45 11.13 -0.94 13.06
CA PRO A 45 9.98 -1.66 12.48
C PRO A 45 9.44 -1.06 11.18
N TYR A 46 9.80 0.18 10.84
CA TYR A 46 9.21 0.91 9.71
C TYR A 46 10.07 0.92 8.43
N VAL A 47 11.13 0.11 8.37
CA VAL A 47 11.98 -0.07 7.17
C VAL A 47 11.67 -1.40 6.50
N ASN A 48 10.40 -1.64 6.14
CA ASN A 48 9.91 -2.98 5.81
C ASN A 48 10.65 -3.63 4.62
N LEU A 49 11.09 -2.86 3.61
CA LEU A 49 11.93 -3.38 2.51
C LEU A 49 13.29 -3.90 3.00
N ASP A 50 13.97 -3.16 3.87
CA ASP A 50 15.25 -3.59 4.45
C ASP A 50 15.05 -4.76 5.42
N ARG A 51 13.92 -4.78 6.14
CA ARG A 51 13.53 -5.90 7.01
C ARG A 51 13.27 -7.17 6.20
N VAL A 52 12.67 -7.08 5.02
CA VAL A 52 12.54 -8.22 4.09
C VAL A 52 13.92 -8.79 3.76
N ALA A 53 14.89 -7.94 3.38
CA ALA A 53 16.25 -8.38 3.11
C ALA A 53 16.92 -9.03 4.33
N TYR A 54 16.75 -8.42 5.51
CA TYR A 54 17.26 -8.94 6.78
C TYR A 54 16.71 -10.34 7.11
N PHE A 55 15.38 -10.53 7.04
CA PHE A 55 14.76 -11.83 7.35
C PHE A 55 15.05 -12.90 6.31
N ARG A 56 15.20 -12.54 5.02
CA ARG A 56 15.70 -13.47 3.99
C ARG A 56 17.10 -13.97 4.34
N ALA A 57 18.04 -13.07 4.61
CA ALA A 57 19.40 -13.45 4.98
C ALA A 57 19.45 -14.29 6.26
N ARG A 58 18.58 -14.00 7.25
CA ARG A 58 18.44 -14.82 8.46
C ARG A 58 17.93 -16.22 8.14
N LEU A 59 16.93 -16.34 7.28
CA LEU A 59 16.38 -17.62 6.86
C LEU A 59 17.42 -18.47 6.13
N ASP A 60 18.21 -17.85 5.24
CA ASP A 60 19.29 -18.53 4.52
C ASP A 60 20.36 -19.08 5.47
N ARG A 61 20.81 -18.29 6.46
CA ARG A 61 21.74 -18.75 7.50
C ARG A 61 21.18 -19.91 8.31
N LEU A 62 19.89 -19.86 8.66
CA LEU A 62 19.22 -20.95 9.38
C LEU A 62 19.17 -22.22 8.54
N HIS A 63 18.89 -22.13 7.23
CA HIS A 63 18.92 -23.29 6.35
C HIS A 63 20.32 -23.88 6.19
N GLN A 64 21.35 -23.04 6.05
CA GLN A 64 22.75 -23.49 5.91
C GLN A 64 23.29 -24.15 7.19
N SER A 65 22.90 -23.65 8.36
CA SER A 65 23.31 -24.19 9.66
C SER A 65 22.46 -25.37 10.14
N SER A 66 21.36 -25.68 9.46
CA SER A 66 20.42 -26.72 9.87
C SER A 66 20.96 -28.11 9.56
N THR A 67 21.25 -28.89 10.61
CA THR A 67 21.13 -30.35 10.51
C THR A 67 19.64 -30.68 10.57
N ALA A 68 19.11 -31.34 9.54
CA ALA A 68 17.67 -31.47 9.24
C ALA A 68 16.78 -32.03 10.38
N THR A 69 17.35 -32.45 11.50
CA THR A 69 16.71 -33.12 12.64
C THR A 69 16.57 -32.28 13.91
N ASN A 70 17.19 -31.10 14.06
CA ASN A 70 17.09 -30.31 15.30
C ASN A 70 15.72 -29.60 15.42
N PRO A 71 14.87 -29.94 16.42
CA PRO A 71 13.55 -29.32 16.58
C PRO A 71 13.60 -27.80 16.83
N ARG A 72 14.62 -27.30 17.55
CA ARG A 72 14.76 -25.86 17.81
C ARG A 72 15.04 -25.07 16.53
N THR A 73 15.87 -25.61 15.65
CA THR A 73 16.20 -24.97 14.36
C THR A 73 14.97 -24.91 13.46
N ARG A 74 14.12 -25.95 13.46
CA ARG A 74 12.85 -25.95 12.72
C ARG A 74 11.91 -24.85 13.20
N GLU A 75 11.76 -24.68 14.51
CA GLU A 75 10.95 -23.61 15.09
C GLU A 75 11.46 -22.21 14.69
N GLN A 76 12.78 -22.00 14.76
CA GLN A 76 13.41 -20.74 14.34
C GLN A 76 13.18 -20.43 12.85
N ILE A 77 13.22 -21.45 11.99
CA ILE A 77 12.92 -21.31 10.56
C ILE A 77 11.47 -20.87 10.36
N LEU A 78 10.51 -21.51 11.05
CA LEU A 78 9.10 -21.15 10.96
C LEU A 78 8.85 -19.71 11.44
N GLN A 79 9.47 -19.31 12.54
CA GLN A 79 9.37 -17.95 13.06
C GLN A 79 9.97 -16.92 12.10
N ALA A 80 11.14 -17.22 11.51
CA ALA A 80 11.79 -16.34 10.54
C ALA A 80 10.95 -16.19 9.27
N ARG A 81 10.34 -17.28 8.78
CA ARG A 81 9.42 -17.25 7.64
C ARG A 81 8.16 -16.45 7.91
N LEU A 82 7.55 -16.61 9.09
CA LEU A 82 6.38 -15.81 9.46
C LEU A 82 6.73 -14.31 9.54
N SER A 83 7.89 -14.00 10.11
CA SER A 83 8.39 -12.62 10.16
C SER A 83 8.59 -12.08 8.74
N LEU A 84 9.26 -12.83 7.87
CA LEU A 84 9.44 -12.48 6.46
C LEU A 84 8.10 -12.23 5.75
N ALA A 85 7.12 -13.12 5.90
CA ALA A 85 5.80 -12.98 5.29
C ALA A 85 5.10 -11.69 5.72
N ASN A 86 5.17 -11.36 7.01
CA ASN A 86 4.60 -10.11 7.54
C ASN A 86 5.32 -8.89 6.96
N GLU A 87 6.66 -8.88 6.93
CA GLU A 87 7.41 -7.75 6.36
C GLU A 87 7.19 -7.60 4.86
N LEU A 88 7.05 -8.71 4.12
CA LEU A 88 6.68 -8.68 2.70
C LEU A 88 5.33 -7.99 2.50
N LEU A 89 4.32 -8.31 3.32
CA LEU A 89 3.01 -7.69 3.24
C LEU A 89 3.07 -6.19 3.55
N GLN A 90 3.79 -5.81 4.61
CA GLN A 90 3.95 -4.40 5.01
C GLN A 90 4.76 -3.60 3.99
N ALA A 91 5.72 -4.22 3.31
CA ALA A 91 6.48 -3.62 2.22
C ALA A 91 5.72 -3.57 0.88
N GLY A 92 4.44 -3.98 0.85
CA GLY A 92 3.63 -4.02 -0.37
C GLY A 92 3.99 -5.16 -1.33
N GLN A 93 4.79 -6.14 -0.92
CA GLN A 93 5.10 -7.34 -1.71
C GLN A 93 4.04 -8.43 -1.47
N SER A 94 2.77 -8.09 -1.68
CA SER A 94 1.60 -8.89 -1.27
C SER A 94 1.58 -10.30 -1.86
N GLU A 95 1.94 -10.47 -3.14
CA GLU A 95 2.02 -11.81 -3.76
C GLU A 95 3.06 -12.71 -3.09
N GLN A 96 4.22 -12.17 -2.76
CA GLN A 96 5.29 -12.93 -2.09
C GLN A 96 4.90 -13.26 -0.65
N ALA A 97 4.19 -12.36 0.04
CA ALA A 97 3.63 -12.63 1.35
C ALA A 97 2.63 -13.80 1.31
N VAL A 98 1.73 -13.85 0.32
CA VAL A 98 0.82 -14.98 0.10
C VAL A 98 1.61 -16.29 -0.03
N GLN A 99 2.67 -16.31 -0.84
CA GLN A 99 3.49 -17.52 -1.04
C GLN A 99 4.09 -18.04 0.28
N GLU A 100 4.66 -17.16 1.11
CA GLU A 100 5.22 -17.55 2.40
C GLU A 100 4.15 -18.00 3.41
N TYR A 101 3.01 -17.30 3.49
CA TYR A 101 1.91 -17.74 4.35
C TYR A 101 1.35 -19.11 3.94
N ARG A 102 1.17 -19.35 2.63
CA ARG A 102 0.75 -20.66 2.11
C ARG A 102 1.76 -21.75 2.44
N HIS A 103 3.06 -21.47 2.27
CA HIS A 103 4.10 -22.42 2.65
C HIS A 103 3.99 -22.78 4.13
N LEU A 104 3.84 -21.79 5.02
CA LEU A 104 3.62 -22.01 6.45
C LEU A 104 2.37 -22.86 6.74
N GLN A 105 1.29 -22.72 5.98
CA GLN A 105 0.08 -23.55 6.14
C GLN A 105 0.32 -25.04 5.82
N THR A 106 1.31 -25.38 5.00
CA THR A 106 1.63 -26.78 4.67
C THR A 106 2.37 -27.50 5.80
N VAL A 107 3.10 -26.75 6.62
CA VAL A 107 3.96 -27.29 7.69
C VAL A 107 3.40 -27.07 9.09
N VAL A 108 2.58 -26.04 9.30
CA VAL A 108 1.92 -25.75 10.59
C VAL A 108 0.57 -26.46 10.63
N HIS A 109 0.43 -27.43 11.54
CA HIS A 109 -0.82 -28.19 11.69
C HIS A 109 -1.68 -27.75 12.88
N HIS A 110 -1.18 -26.89 13.77
CA HIS A 110 -1.92 -26.44 14.95
C HIS A 110 -3.18 -25.64 14.52
N PRO A 111 -4.40 -26.04 14.93
CA PRO A 111 -5.65 -25.47 14.39
C PRO A 111 -5.76 -23.94 14.49
N ARG A 112 -5.42 -23.37 15.66
CA ARG A 112 -5.48 -21.91 15.85
C ARG A 112 -4.50 -21.16 14.95
N LEU A 113 -3.30 -21.70 14.75
CA LEU A 113 -2.29 -21.05 13.91
C LEU A 113 -2.65 -21.17 12.43
N ARG A 114 -3.22 -22.30 12.01
CA ARG A 114 -3.77 -22.46 10.66
C ARG A 114 -4.88 -21.46 10.37
N HIS A 115 -5.78 -21.24 11.34
CA HIS A 115 -6.82 -20.22 11.25
C HIS A 115 -6.24 -18.82 11.04
N SER A 116 -5.29 -18.41 11.90
CA SER A 116 -4.62 -17.11 11.77
C SER A 116 -3.86 -16.96 10.45
N LEU A 117 -3.12 -17.99 10.00
CA LEU A 117 -2.44 -17.97 8.71
C LEU A 117 -3.42 -17.84 7.55
N GLN A 118 -4.58 -18.48 7.63
CA GLN A 118 -5.59 -18.37 6.57
C GLN A 118 -6.19 -16.97 6.47
N LEU A 119 -6.45 -16.34 7.63
CA LEU A 119 -6.87 -14.94 7.67
C LEU A 119 -5.81 -14.03 7.04
N LEU A 120 -4.52 -14.27 7.30
CA LEU A 120 -3.40 -13.50 6.72
C LEU A 120 -3.27 -13.70 5.20
N VAL A 121 -3.52 -14.90 4.69
CA VAL A 121 -3.58 -15.14 3.23
C VAL A 121 -4.72 -14.32 2.61
N GLY A 122 -5.91 -14.36 3.19
CA GLY A 122 -7.06 -13.57 2.72
C GLY A 122 -6.77 -12.06 2.74
N LEU A 123 -6.16 -11.57 3.82
CA LEU A 123 -5.72 -10.17 3.93
C LEU A 123 -4.70 -9.80 2.85
N ALA A 124 -3.70 -10.65 2.62
CA ALA A 124 -2.67 -10.40 1.61
C ALA A 124 -3.24 -10.37 0.19
N TYR A 125 -4.23 -11.20 -0.12
CA TYR A 125 -4.98 -11.12 -1.38
C TYR A 125 -5.82 -9.85 -1.50
N LEU A 126 -6.44 -9.39 -0.40
CA LEU A 126 -7.20 -8.14 -0.41
C LEU A 126 -6.27 -6.93 -0.65
N ARG A 127 -5.08 -6.93 -0.03
CA ARG A 127 -4.01 -5.94 -0.27
C ARG A 127 -3.52 -5.97 -1.72
N LEU A 128 -3.35 -7.16 -2.30
CA LEU A 128 -3.03 -7.27 -3.73
C LEU A 128 -4.12 -6.62 -4.60
N GLY A 129 -5.39 -6.89 -4.30
CA GLY A 129 -6.52 -6.28 -5.01
C GLY A 129 -6.53 -4.75 -4.90
N GLU A 130 -6.29 -4.21 -3.70
CA GLU A 130 -6.14 -2.75 -3.48
C GLU A 130 -4.98 -2.17 -4.30
N GLN A 131 -3.81 -2.81 -4.29
CA GLN A 131 -2.65 -2.31 -5.05
C GLN A 131 -2.94 -2.22 -6.55
N GLU A 132 -3.55 -3.26 -7.11
CA GLU A 132 -3.83 -3.35 -8.54
C GLU A 132 -4.95 -2.42 -9.03
N ASN A 133 -5.90 -2.08 -8.15
CA ASN A 133 -7.11 -1.33 -8.52
C ASN A 133 -7.14 0.08 -7.93
N CYS A 134 -6.78 0.25 -6.67
CA CYS A 134 -6.96 1.50 -5.94
C CYS A 134 -5.70 2.37 -5.96
N ILE A 135 -4.52 1.77 -6.07
CA ILE A 135 -3.24 2.48 -6.19
C ILE A 135 -2.87 2.66 -7.66
N VAL A 136 -2.78 1.56 -8.43
CA VAL A 136 -2.34 1.61 -9.83
C VAL A 136 -3.41 2.19 -10.76
N GLN A 137 -4.69 1.92 -10.49
CA GLN A 137 -5.84 2.39 -11.29
C GLN A 137 -6.73 3.35 -10.50
N HIS A 138 -6.08 4.21 -9.70
CA HIS A 138 -6.75 5.12 -8.79
C HIS A 138 -7.81 5.98 -9.49
N ASN A 139 -8.93 6.15 -8.81
CA ASN A 139 -9.99 7.10 -9.16
C ASN A 139 -10.66 7.62 -7.88
N ILE A 140 -11.49 8.64 -8.02
CA ILE A 140 -12.14 9.33 -6.89
C ILE A 140 -13.02 8.43 -6.01
N ASP A 141 -13.58 7.34 -6.54
CA ASP A 141 -14.41 6.40 -5.78
C ASP A 141 -13.58 5.27 -5.13
N SER A 142 -12.25 5.23 -5.36
CA SER A 142 -11.38 4.18 -4.85
C SER A 142 -11.38 4.15 -3.32
N CYS A 143 -11.63 2.97 -2.76
CA CYS A 143 -11.63 2.73 -1.31
C CYS A 143 -12.62 3.57 -0.48
N LEU A 144 -13.59 4.27 -1.09
CA LEU A 144 -14.65 4.94 -0.34
C LEU A 144 -15.65 3.91 0.21
N MET A 145 -16.05 4.06 1.48
CA MET A 145 -16.98 3.14 2.14
C MET A 145 -18.42 3.70 2.08
N PRO A 146 -19.42 2.90 1.66
CA PRO A 146 -19.33 1.56 1.07
C PRO A 146 -18.78 1.61 -0.37
N ILE A 147 -17.97 0.60 -0.74
CA ILE A 147 -17.34 0.54 -2.08
C ILE A 147 -18.39 0.23 -3.14
N ARG A 148 -18.52 1.13 -4.12
CA ARG A 148 -19.54 1.10 -5.17
C ARG A 148 -19.08 1.90 -6.38
N GLY A 149 -19.89 1.91 -7.44
CA GLY A 149 -19.65 2.76 -8.61
C GLY A 149 -18.29 2.46 -9.27
N THR A 150 -17.49 3.50 -9.48
CA THR A 150 -16.16 3.35 -10.11
C THR A 150 -15.07 2.84 -9.14
N GLY A 151 -15.40 2.70 -7.86
CA GLY A 151 -14.54 2.07 -6.85
C GLY A 151 -14.52 0.54 -6.89
N VAL A 152 -15.40 -0.08 -7.69
CA VAL A 152 -15.42 -1.54 -7.89
C VAL A 152 -14.18 -1.97 -8.68
N HIS A 153 -13.50 -3.02 -8.21
CA HIS A 153 -12.27 -3.54 -8.79
C HIS A 153 -12.51 -4.11 -10.19
N GLN A 154 -11.67 -3.70 -11.13
CA GLN A 154 -11.61 -4.27 -12.48
C GLN A 154 -10.76 -5.55 -12.50
N ILE A 155 -9.64 -5.55 -11.78
CA ILE A 155 -8.79 -6.72 -11.58
C ILE A 155 -9.31 -7.47 -10.34
N LYS A 156 -10.13 -8.49 -10.58
CA LYS A 156 -10.89 -9.19 -9.53
C LYS A 156 -10.10 -10.24 -8.75
N ARG A 157 -8.94 -10.67 -9.27
CA ARG A 157 -8.20 -11.85 -8.76
C ARG A 157 -7.87 -11.76 -7.27
N GLY A 158 -7.46 -10.58 -6.79
CA GLY A 158 -7.15 -10.37 -5.37
C GLY A 158 -8.38 -10.58 -4.49
N SER A 159 -9.43 -9.80 -4.72
CA SER A 159 -10.65 -9.87 -3.91
C SER A 159 -11.38 -11.21 -4.01
N SER A 160 -11.41 -11.86 -5.19
CA SER A 160 -12.00 -13.19 -5.34
C SER A 160 -11.26 -14.24 -4.50
N ALA A 161 -9.93 -14.26 -4.55
CA ALA A 161 -9.13 -15.17 -3.71
C ALA A 161 -9.29 -14.85 -2.22
N ALA A 162 -9.40 -13.58 -1.85
CA ALA A 162 -9.66 -13.18 -0.46
C ALA A 162 -11.00 -13.71 0.07
N ILE A 163 -12.07 -13.65 -0.74
CA ILE A 163 -13.39 -14.21 -0.39
C ILE A 163 -13.29 -15.70 -0.09
N GLU A 164 -12.62 -16.48 -0.95
CA GLU A 164 -12.45 -17.93 -0.74
C GLU A 164 -11.79 -18.22 0.62
N GLU A 165 -10.74 -17.46 0.97
CA GLU A 165 -10.06 -17.61 2.25
C GLU A 165 -10.93 -17.23 3.44
N PHE A 166 -11.64 -16.09 3.38
CA PHE A 166 -12.49 -15.64 4.48
C PHE A 166 -13.71 -16.54 4.69
N LEU A 167 -14.33 -17.06 3.63
CA LEU A 167 -15.37 -18.08 3.75
C LEU A 167 -14.83 -19.35 4.40
N GLY A 168 -13.60 -19.76 4.04
CA GLY A 168 -12.91 -20.85 4.71
C GLY A 168 -12.77 -20.61 6.21
N VAL A 169 -12.24 -19.45 6.61
CA VAL A 169 -12.09 -19.01 8.01
C VAL A 169 -13.43 -19.05 8.77
N LEU A 170 -14.47 -18.47 8.18
CA LEU A 170 -15.80 -18.34 8.80
C LEU A 170 -16.57 -19.66 8.87
N SER A 171 -16.28 -20.63 7.98
CA SER A 171 -16.87 -21.98 8.08
C SER A 171 -16.48 -22.72 9.37
N ARG A 172 -15.32 -22.38 9.96
CA ARG A 172 -14.80 -22.98 11.20
C ARG A 172 -15.04 -22.12 12.43
N ASN A 173 -15.00 -20.80 12.26
CA ASN A 173 -15.30 -19.85 13.32
C ASN A 173 -16.22 -18.73 12.77
N PRO A 174 -17.55 -18.93 12.78
CA PRO A 174 -18.52 -17.94 12.29
C PRO A 174 -18.51 -16.62 13.07
N ASN A 175 -17.94 -16.61 14.28
CA ASN A 175 -17.86 -15.45 15.16
C ASN A 175 -16.58 -14.62 14.96
N ASP A 176 -15.76 -14.93 13.95
CA ASP A 176 -14.58 -14.13 13.60
C ASP A 176 -15.01 -12.82 12.94
N LEU A 177 -15.13 -11.76 13.75
CA LEU A 177 -15.59 -10.45 13.30
C LEU A 177 -14.65 -9.82 12.27
N SER A 178 -13.34 -10.04 12.39
CA SER A 178 -12.35 -9.53 11.43
C SER A 178 -12.55 -10.17 10.06
N ALA A 179 -12.70 -11.51 10.02
CA ALA A 179 -12.96 -12.21 8.77
C ALA A 179 -14.32 -11.82 8.16
N ARG A 180 -15.37 -11.66 8.97
CA ARG A 180 -16.70 -11.24 8.50
C ARG A 180 -16.67 -9.82 7.92
N TRP A 181 -15.98 -8.90 8.58
CA TRP A 181 -15.79 -7.54 8.09
C TRP A 181 -15.06 -7.52 6.74
N LEU A 182 -13.91 -8.18 6.66
CA LEU A 182 -13.09 -8.22 5.44
C LEU A 182 -13.79 -8.98 4.30
N LEU A 183 -14.60 -10.00 4.61
CA LEU A 183 -15.44 -10.69 3.63
C LEU A 183 -16.40 -9.72 2.96
N ASN A 184 -17.14 -8.91 3.74
CA ASN A 184 -18.11 -7.98 3.20
C ASN A 184 -17.43 -6.89 2.35
N ILE A 185 -16.28 -6.37 2.79
CA ILE A 185 -15.45 -5.46 1.97
C ILE A 185 -15.05 -6.14 0.67
N ALA A 186 -14.57 -7.39 0.71
CA ALA A 186 -14.17 -8.10 -0.51
C ALA A 186 -15.34 -8.26 -1.50
N TYR A 187 -16.56 -8.57 -1.02
CA TYR A 187 -17.75 -8.57 -1.87
C TYR A 187 -18.10 -7.18 -2.43
N MET A 188 -17.96 -6.11 -1.64
CA MET A 188 -18.15 -4.73 -2.13
C MET A 188 -17.15 -4.38 -3.22
N THR A 189 -15.87 -4.75 -3.05
CA THR A 189 -14.84 -4.51 -4.09
C THR A 189 -15.15 -5.24 -5.40
N LEU A 190 -15.95 -6.31 -5.37
CA LEU A 190 -16.38 -7.02 -6.58
C LEU A 190 -17.73 -6.55 -7.15
N GLY A 191 -18.38 -5.58 -6.50
CA GLY A 191 -19.72 -5.11 -6.87
C GLY A 191 -20.80 -6.16 -6.63
N GLN A 192 -20.58 -7.04 -5.67
CA GLN A 192 -21.43 -8.20 -5.36
C GLN A 192 -22.13 -8.07 -3.99
N TYR A 193 -21.84 -7.01 -3.26
CA TYR A 193 -22.50 -6.68 -2.01
C TYR A 193 -23.77 -5.85 -2.27
N PRO A 194 -24.88 -6.09 -1.55
CA PRO A 194 -25.06 -7.11 -0.51
C PRO A 194 -25.49 -8.51 -1.03
N GLU A 195 -25.90 -8.64 -2.28
CA GLU A 195 -26.72 -9.75 -2.77
C GLU A 195 -26.03 -11.12 -2.71
N GLU A 196 -24.72 -11.18 -2.98
CA GLU A 196 -23.96 -12.43 -3.05
C GLU A 196 -23.28 -12.80 -1.73
N VAL A 197 -23.41 -11.98 -0.68
CA VAL A 197 -22.86 -12.31 0.64
C VAL A 197 -23.77 -13.36 1.30
N PRO A 198 -23.22 -14.45 1.86
CA PRO A 198 -24.02 -15.41 2.61
C PRO A 198 -24.82 -14.71 3.73
N GLN A 199 -26.13 -14.94 3.78
CA GLN A 199 -27.06 -14.17 4.63
C GLN A 199 -26.67 -14.17 6.11
N ASN A 200 -26.11 -15.27 6.62
CA ASN A 200 -25.64 -15.39 8.01
C ASN A 200 -24.34 -14.61 8.30
N LEU A 201 -23.63 -14.17 7.26
CA LEU A 201 -22.37 -13.42 7.30
C LEU A 201 -22.51 -11.97 6.82
N LEU A 202 -23.63 -11.62 6.17
CA LEU A 202 -23.93 -10.28 5.67
C LEU A 202 -23.89 -9.25 6.79
N ILE A 203 -23.14 -8.17 6.59
CA ILE A 203 -23.29 -6.94 7.37
C ILE A 203 -24.41 -6.14 6.69
N PRO A 204 -25.50 -5.78 7.40
CA PRO A 204 -26.63 -5.11 6.78
C PRO A 204 -26.25 -3.76 6.14
N PRO A 205 -26.75 -3.41 4.94
CA PRO A 205 -26.45 -2.13 4.28
C PRO A 205 -26.76 -0.89 5.12
N GLU A 206 -27.72 -1.00 6.03
CA GLU A 206 -28.13 0.07 6.94
C GLU A 206 -26.98 0.52 7.85
N VAL A 207 -26.00 -0.36 8.14
CA VAL A 207 -24.79 -0.03 8.91
C VAL A 207 -23.93 1.02 8.22
N PHE A 208 -24.01 1.12 6.88
CA PHE A 208 -23.24 2.06 6.07
C PHE A 208 -24.05 3.28 5.65
N THR A 209 -25.29 3.41 6.13
CA THR A 209 -26.15 4.54 5.82
C THR A 209 -25.82 5.71 6.75
N SER A 210 -25.58 6.89 6.18
CA SER A 210 -25.40 8.13 6.94
C SER A 210 -26.76 8.65 7.41
N ASP A 211 -26.80 9.29 8.58
CA ASP A 211 -28.00 9.98 9.09
C ASP A 211 -28.45 11.12 8.16
N TYR A 212 -27.53 11.67 7.36
CA TYR A 212 -27.77 12.77 6.42
C TYR A 212 -26.98 12.58 5.12
N ASP A 213 -27.54 13.04 4.01
CA ASP A 213 -26.85 13.10 2.73
C ASP A 213 -26.08 14.43 2.60
N ILE A 214 -24.74 14.33 2.59
CA ILE A 214 -23.83 15.47 2.37
C ILE A 214 -23.28 15.51 0.94
N GLY A 215 -23.68 14.56 0.08
CA GLY A 215 -23.10 14.36 -1.24
C GLY A 215 -21.66 13.82 -1.22
N GLY A 216 -21.09 13.66 -2.41
CA GLY A 216 -19.67 13.30 -2.58
C GLY A 216 -18.81 14.56 -2.74
N PHE A 217 -17.65 14.58 -2.09
CA PHE A 217 -16.65 15.62 -2.33
C PHE A 217 -15.95 15.36 -3.66
N ARG A 218 -15.73 16.41 -4.44
CA ARG A 218 -14.93 16.33 -5.66
C ARG A 218 -13.46 16.46 -5.30
N ASP A 219 -12.66 15.52 -5.78
CA ASP A 219 -11.21 15.64 -5.74
C ASP A 219 -10.77 16.72 -6.74
N VAL A 220 -10.10 17.74 -6.20
CA VAL A 220 -9.53 18.86 -6.95
C VAL A 220 -8.00 18.87 -6.89
N ALA A 221 -7.38 17.96 -6.13
CA ALA A 221 -5.94 17.95 -5.91
C ALA A 221 -5.13 17.84 -7.23
N PRO A 222 -5.52 17.00 -8.21
CA PRO A 222 -4.78 16.91 -9.48
C PRO A 222 -4.81 18.21 -10.29
N GLN A 223 -5.92 18.95 -10.29
CA GLN A 223 -6.01 20.21 -11.01
C GLN A 223 -5.22 21.33 -10.33
N LEU A 224 -5.03 21.23 -9.02
CA LEU A 224 -4.27 22.18 -8.21
C LEU A 224 -2.76 21.87 -8.18
N GLY A 225 -2.33 20.69 -8.62
CA GLY A 225 -0.93 20.23 -8.50
C GLY A 225 -0.57 19.73 -7.09
N LEU A 226 -1.56 19.24 -6.35
CA LEU A 226 -1.45 18.76 -4.97
C LEU A 226 -1.61 17.23 -4.85
N ASP A 227 -1.73 16.52 -5.97
CA ASP A 227 -1.92 15.06 -6.05
C ASP A 227 -0.62 14.26 -5.91
N VAL A 228 0.26 14.71 -5.02
CA VAL A 228 1.52 14.03 -4.76
C VAL A 228 1.26 12.74 -4.00
N VAL A 229 1.76 11.63 -4.55
CA VAL A 229 1.73 10.33 -3.89
C VAL A 229 2.83 10.26 -2.84
N GLY A 230 2.43 9.97 -1.61
CA GLY A 230 3.31 9.69 -0.49
C GLY A 230 2.63 8.76 0.50
N LEU A 231 3.23 8.58 1.66
CA LEU A 231 2.59 7.91 2.79
C LEU A 231 1.80 8.92 3.64
N SER A 232 1.06 8.46 4.64
CA SER A 232 0.31 9.31 5.59
C SER A 232 1.14 10.46 6.20
N GLY A 233 0.50 11.57 6.51
CA GLY A 233 1.18 12.67 7.18
C GLY A 233 0.22 13.75 7.64
N GLY A 234 0.79 14.90 7.97
CA GLY A 234 0.04 16.11 8.29
C GLY A 234 0.11 17.11 7.15
N ALA A 235 -0.87 18.01 7.11
CA ALA A 235 -0.83 19.17 6.25
C ALA A 235 -1.19 20.41 7.08
N ILE A 236 -0.52 21.52 6.80
CA ILE A 236 -0.83 22.84 7.32
C ILE A 236 -0.95 23.82 6.17
N MET A 237 -1.79 24.83 6.34
CA MET A 237 -2.06 25.86 5.35
C MET A 237 -1.90 27.23 6.01
N GLU A 238 -1.01 28.05 5.47
CA GLU A 238 -0.66 29.38 6.01
C GLU A 238 -0.02 30.23 4.90
N ASP A 239 -0.07 31.56 5.05
CA ASP A 239 0.68 32.50 4.22
C ASP A 239 2.17 32.51 4.65
N PHE A 240 2.94 31.53 4.17
CA PHE A 240 4.32 31.34 4.60
C PHE A 240 5.28 32.39 4.05
N ASP A 241 4.98 32.96 2.88
CA ASP A 241 5.82 33.97 2.22
C ASP A 241 5.34 35.42 2.42
N GLY A 242 4.18 35.61 3.07
CA GLY A 242 3.62 36.91 3.44
C GLY A 242 2.99 37.65 2.26
N ASP A 243 2.61 36.94 1.20
CA ASP A 243 2.10 37.54 -0.03
C ASP A 243 0.57 37.68 -0.09
N GLY A 244 -0.11 37.25 0.97
CA GLY A 244 -1.56 37.29 1.13
C GLY A 244 -2.29 36.09 0.54
N TYR A 245 -1.58 35.08 0.02
CA TYR A 245 -2.14 33.83 -0.48
C TYR A 245 -1.68 32.65 0.39
N LEU A 246 -2.61 31.75 0.68
CA LEU A 246 -2.31 30.59 1.51
C LEU A 246 -1.54 29.54 0.70
N ASP A 247 -0.39 29.14 1.23
CA ASP A 247 0.43 28.03 0.77
C ASP A 247 0.14 26.77 1.61
N ILE A 248 0.69 25.63 1.20
CA ILE A 248 0.52 24.36 1.91
C ILE A 248 1.89 23.76 2.24
N VAL A 249 2.07 23.29 3.46
CA VAL A 249 3.16 22.37 3.81
C VAL A 249 2.57 21.01 4.13
N ALA A 250 3.07 19.97 3.45
CA ALA A 250 2.67 18.60 3.68
C ALA A 250 3.85 17.74 4.13
N SER A 251 3.60 16.87 5.10
CA SER A 251 4.55 15.87 5.55
C SER A 251 4.15 14.49 5.09
N SER A 252 5.12 13.57 5.13
CA SER A 252 4.89 12.15 5.00
C SER A 252 5.79 11.42 6.00
N TRP A 253 5.37 10.23 6.43
CA TRP A 253 6.04 9.49 7.50
C TRP A 253 7.17 8.58 7.02
N GLY A 254 7.43 8.48 5.72
CA GLY A 254 8.54 7.69 5.20
C GLY A 254 9.89 8.31 5.52
N LEU A 255 10.90 7.48 5.81
CA LEU A 255 12.25 7.95 6.15
C LEU A 255 12.96 8.70 5.02
N ARG A 256 12.48 8.55 3.78
CA ARG A 256 13.00 9.22 2.58
C ARG A 256 12.03 10.26 2.03
N ASP A 257 10.99 10.61 2.77
CA ASP A 257 9.96 11.50 2.29
C ASP A 257 10.20 12.91 2.88
N PRO A 258 10.79 13.85 2.12
CA PRO A 258 11.00 15.20 2.61
C PRO A 258 9.66 15.92 2.82
N LEU A 259 9.68 16.92 3.72
CA LEU A 259 8.59 17.90 3.79
C LEU A 259 8.47 18.61 2.44
N ARG A 260 7.23 18.76 1.98
CA ARG A 260 6.90 19.46 0.75
C ARG A 260 6.26 20.79 1.06
N TYR A 261 6.65 21.82 0.32
CA TYR A 261 6.10 23.16 0.42
C TYR A 261 5.52 23.52 -0.93
N PHE A 262 4.20 23.59 -0.98
CA PHE A 262 3.43 23.94 -2.15
C PHE A 262 3.09 25.42 -2.08
N ARG A 263 3.79 26.22 -2.87
CA ARG A 263 3.54 27.65 -3.00
C ARG A 263 2.33 27.91 -3.90
N ASN A 264 1.44 28.79 -3.47
CA ASN A 264 0.30 29.24 -4.25
C ASN A 264 0.76 30.16 -5.39
N GLN A 265 0.37 29.82 -6.61
CA GLN A 265 0.79 30.55 -7.81
C GLN A 265 -0.15 31.70 -8.17
N ARG A 266 -1.18 31.96 -7.34
CA ARG A 266 -2.19 33.02 -7.48
C ARG A 266 -3.08 32.89 -8.73
N ASP A 267 -2.97 31.79 -9.45
CA ASP A 267 -3.76 31.45 -10.62
C ASP A 267 -4.66 30.22 -10.39
N GLY A 268 -4.77 29.78 -9.13
CA GLY A 268 -5.51 28.59 -8.75
C GLY A 268 -4.70 27.29 -8.86
N THR A 269 -3.36 27.37 -8.97
CA THR A 269 -2.46 26.21 -8.92
C THR A 269 -1.40 26.37 -7.82
N PHE A 270 -0.74 25.26 -7.48
CA PHE A 270 0.37 25.22 -6.56
C PHE A 270 1.64 24.71 -7.25
N ALA A 271 2.79 25.17 -6.79
CA ALA A 271 4.09 24.67 -7.20
C ALA A 271 4.87 24.14 -5.99
N ASP A 272 5.37 22.91 -6.10
CA ASP A 272 6.35 22.31 -5.17
C ASP A 272 7.77 22.87 -5.41
#